data_AF-F7NST4-F1
#
_entry.id   AF-F7NST4-F1
#
_cell.length_a   1.000
_cell.length_b   1.000
_cell.length_c   1.000
_cell.angle_alpha   90.00
_cell.angle_beta   90.00
_cell.angle_gamma   90.00
#
_symmetry.space_group_name_H-M   'P 1'
#
loop_
_entity.id
_entity.type
_entity.pdbx_description
1 polymer ?
#
loop_
_entity_poly.entity_id
_entity_poly.type
_entity_poly.pdbx_seq_one_letter_code
_entity_poly.pdbx_strand_id
1 'polypeptide(L)'
;MKIKLTLATLVVATVFAAGVAQAGEFVPAAGFGSQYGDLGGKFMYREDNMAVYVGVGIGGAAVGFHIAPSAGSQHVFGAQYASGSDVFDSKSLLLATYDYHFSGFSGRGWTLGGGLGTADYDGGRRDGDSRTVAVFNAGYKF
;
A
#
# COMPACT_ATOMS: atom_id res chain seq x y z
N MET A 1 -16.71 -26.41 -7.51
CA MET A 1 -15.69 -25.36 -7.75
C MET A 1 -14.96 -24.85 -6.49
N LYS A 2 -15.21 -25.37 -5.28
CA LYS A 2 -14.60 -24.84 -4.03
C LYS A 2 -13.19 -25.36 -3.75
N ILE A 3 -12.88 -26.60 -4.13
CA ILE A 3 -11.59 -27.26 -3.85
C ILE A 3 -10.40 -26.61 -4.58
N LYS A 4 -10.63 -26.06 -5.79
CA LYS A 4 -9.59 -25.38 -6.58
C LYS A 4 -9.15 -24.05 -5.95
N LEU A 5 -10.07 -23.37 -5.27
CA LEU A 5 -9.78 -22.12 -4.58
C LEU A 5 -8.93 -22.37 -3.34
N THR A 6 -9.29 -23.38 -2.54
CA THR A 6 -8.55 -23.76 -1.32
C THR A 6 -7.13 -24.24 -1.62
N LEU A 7 -6.95 -24.99 -2.73
CA LEU A 7 -5.64 -25.45 -3.15
C LEU A 7 -4.77 -24.28 -3.65
N ALA A 8 -5.35 -23.31 -4.36
CA ALA A 8 -4.64 -22.10 -4.76
C ALA A 8 -4.21 -21.26 -3.54
N THR A 9 -5.09 -21.09 -2.53
CA THR A 9 -4.75 -20.38 -1.29
C THR A 9 -3.65 -21.09 -0.50
N LEU A 10 -3.68 -22.43 -0.44
CA LEU A 10 -2.69 -23.24 0.26
C LEU A 10 -1.33 -23.25 -0.47
N VAL A 11 -1.32 -23.28 -1.80
CA VAL A 11 -0.10 -23.22 -2.63
C VAL A 11 0.54 -21.83 -2.55
N VAL A 12 -0.25 -20.75 -2.54
CA VAL A 12 0.28 -19.40 -2.27
C VAL A 12 0.90 -19.37 -0.87
N ALA A 13 0.21 -19.85 0.16
CA ALA A 13 0.73 -19.84 1.53
C ALA A 13 2.01 -20.67 1.72
N THR A 14 2.17 -21.80 1.02
CA THR A 14 3.36 -22.67 1.14
C THR A 14 4.55 -22.21 0.31
N VAL A 15 4.34 -21.53 -0.83
CA VAL A 15 5.44 -20.93 -1.61
C VAL A 15 6.06 -19.74 -0.87
N PHE A 16 5.27 -18.99 -0.07
CA PHE A 16 5.80 -17.91 0.78
C PHE A 16 6.63 -18.40 1.97
N ALA A 17 6.40 -19.63 2.47
CA ALA A 17 7.05 -20.11 3.69
C ALA A 17 8.41 -20.80 3.47
N ALA A 18 8.74 -21.18 2.23
CA ALA A 18 9.90 -22.04 1.93
C ALA A 18 11.14 -21.29 1.40
N GLY A 19 11.02 -20.01 1.08
CA GLY A 19 12.14 -19.17 0.67
C GLY A 19 12.58 -18.26 1.79
N VAL A 20 13.90 -18.07 1.91
CA VAL A 20 14.60 -16.97 2.59
C VAL A 20 14.63 -16.96 4.14
N ALA A 21 15.78 -17.42 4.65
CA ALA A 21 16.29 -17.15 5.99
C ALA A 21 16.88 -15.71 6.08
N GLN A 22 16.10 -14.70 5.66
CA GLN A 22 16.22 -13.34 6.18
C GLN A 22 14.92 -13.04 6.91
N ALA A 23 15.00 -12.83 8.23
CA ALA A 23 13.83 -12.48 9.00
C ALA A 23 13.34 -11.10 8.53
N GLY A 24 12.18 -11.07 7.86
CA GLY A 24 11.55 -9.81 7.48
C GLY A 24 11.23 -8.97 8.71
N GLU A 25 11.23 -7.66 8.52
CA GLU A 25 11.04 -6.68 9.58
C GLU A 25 9.64 -6.09 9.53
N PHE A 26 9.00 -5.98 10.69
CA PHE A 26 7.78 -5.21 10.84
C PHE A 26 8.10 -3.75 11.09
N VAL A 27 7.59 -2.88 10.22
CA VAL A 27 7.88 -1.46 10.23
C VAL A 27 6.58 -0.67 10.37
N PRO A 28 6.28 -0.16 11.57
CA PRO A 28 5.15 0.73 11.76
C PRO A 28 5.45 2.11 11.17
N ALA A 29 4.41 2.80 10.72
CA ALA A 29 4.44 4.16 10.24
C ALA A 29 3.12 4.86 10.55
N ALA A 30 3.13 6.18 10.59
CA ALA A 30 1.91 6.99 10.73
C ALA A 30 1.98 8.17 9.76
N GLY A 31 0.82 8.63 9.27
CA GLY A 31 0.82 9.67 8.27
C GLY A 31 -0.56 10.05 7.74
N PHE A 32 -0.52 10.89 6.72
CA PHE A 32 -1.63 11.37 5.93
C PHE A 32 -1.58 10.81 4.50
N GLY A 33 -2.74 10.56 3.92
CA GLY A 33 -2.92 10.05 2.56
C GLY A 33 -3.51 8.65 2.52
N SER A 34 -3.92 8.20 1.34
CA SER A 34 -4.70 6.97 1.17
C SER A 34 -3.99 5.72 1.69
N GLN A 35 -2.64 5.68 1.62
CA GLN A 35 -1.85 4.56 2.16
C GLN A 35 -1.87 4.44 3.70
N TYR A 36 -2.36 5.47 4.39
CA TYR A 36 -2.53 5.54 5.83
C TYR A 36 -4.02 5.56 6.26
N GLY A 37 -4.95 5.36 5.32
CA GLY A 37 -6.39 5.53 5.58
C GLY A 37 -6.79 6.99 5.81
N ASP A 38 -6.28 7.87 4.95
CA ASP A 38 -6.36 9.34 4.98
C ASP A 38 -5.60 9.98 6.15
N LEU A 39 -5.86 9.58 7.39
CA LEU A 39 -5.07 9.98 8.55
C LEU A 39 -5.04 8.80 9.53
N GLY A 40 -3.87 8.19 9.70
CA GLY A 40 -3.78 6.95 10.45
C GLY A 40 -2.41 6.30 10.45
N GLY A 41 -2.44 4.98 10.60
CA GLY A 41 -1.26 4.13 10.70
C GLY A 41 -1.08 3.23 9.49
N LYS A 42 0.16 2.86 9.21
CA LYS A 42 0.54 1.86 8.21
C LYS A 42 1.50 0.86 8.87
N PHE A 43 1.24 -0.42 8.66
CA PHE A 43 2.09 -1.51 9.14
C PHE A 43 2.64 -2.25 7.94
N MET A 44 3.97 -2.31 7.83
CA MET A 44 4.67 -2.91 6.71
C MET A 44 5.41 -4.17 7.17
N TYR A 45 5.36 -5.24 6.40
CA TYR A 45 6.31 -6.35 6.50
C TYR A 45 7.31 -6.19 5.34
N ARG A 46 8.57 -5.96 5.68
CA ARG A 46 9.65 -5.66 4.72
C ARG A 46 10.67 -6.78 4.67
N GLU A 47 11.06 -7.14 3.46
CA GLU A 47 12.09 -8.13 3.19
C GLU A 47 12.97 -7.61 2.05
N ASP A 48 14.29 -7.50 2.30
CA ASP A 48 15.25 -6.88 1.39
C ASP A 48 14.82 -5.49 0.87
N ASN A 49 14.48 -5.42 -0.42
CA ASN A 49 14.07 -4.23 -1.15
C ASN A 49 12.57 -4.23 -1.50
N MET A 50 11.78 -5.08 -0.85
CA MET A 50 10.33 -5.17 -1.02
C MET A 50 9.61 -5.08 0.32
N ALA A 51 8.37 -4.58 0.30
CA ALA A 51 7.49 -4.65 1.46
C ALA A 51 6.04 -4.84 1.02
N VAL A 52 5.26 -5.53 1.84
CA VAL A 52 3.79 -5.52 1.78
C VAL A 52 3.27 -4.73 2.97
N TYR A 53 2.13 -4.08 2.82
CA TYR A 53 1.60 -3.25 3.90
C TYR A 53 0.09 -3.25 3.97
N VAL A 54 -0.38 -2.94 5.18
CA VAL A 54 -1.76 -2.58 5.45
C VAL A 54 -1.79 -1.20 6.14
N GLY A 55 -2.74 -0.36 5.75
CA GLY A 55 -2.97 0.96 6.32
C GLY A 55 -4.39 1.09 6.83
N VAL A 56 -4.58 1.79 7.94
CA VAL A 56 -5.91 2.07 8.51
C VAL A 56 -5.92 3.43 9.18
N GLY A 57 -6.98 4.18 8.95
CA GLY A 57 -7.16 5.52 9.47
C GLY A 57 -8.63 5.93 9.48
N ILE A 58 -8.86 7.21 9.75
CA ILE A 58 -10.23 7.75 9.93
C ILE A 58 -11.05 7.73 8.63
N GLY A 59 -10.41 7.79 7.47
CA GLY A 59 -11.10 7.90 6.17
C GLY A 59 -11.17 6.58 5.39
N GLY A 60 -10.50 5.53 5.87
CA GLY A 60 -10.50 4.24 5.17
C GLY A 60 -9.37 3.30 5.56
N ALA A 61 -9.14 2.33 4.69
CA ALA A 61 -8.07 1.34 4.83
C ALA A 61 -7.38 1.10 3.48
N ALA A 62 -6.14 0.65 3.53
CA ALA A 62 -5.37 0.35 2.33
C ALA A 62 -4.57 -0.94 2.48
N VAL A 63 -4.29 -1.57 1.34
CA VAL A 63 -3.34 -2.67 1.21
C VAL A 63 -2.49 -2.41 -0.03
N GLY A 64 -1.20 -2.69 0.06
CA GLY A 64 -0.31 -2.47 -1.07
C GLY A 64 1.04 -3.14 -0.90
N PHE A 65 1.89 -2.90 -1.89
CA PHE A 65 3.28 -3.32 -1.86
C PHE A 65 4.19 -2.18 -2.32
N HIS A 66 5.42 -2.21 -1.80
CA HIS A 66 6.51 -1.33 -2.16
C HIS A 66 7.67 -2.16 -2.72
N ILE A 67 8.36 -1.60 -3.70
CA ILE A 67 9.61 -2.10 -4.26
C ILE A 67 10.59 -0.93 -4.40
N ALA A 68 11.83 -1.17 -3.99
CA ALA A 68 12.92 -0.23 -4.11
C ALA A 68 14.05 -0.84 -4.96
N PRO A 69 14.85 -0.03 -5.67
CA PRO A 69 16.07 -0.52 -6.33
C PRO A 69 17.06 -1.20 -5.38
N SER A 70 17.09 -0.77 -4.11
CA SER A 70 17.90 -1.34 -3.04
C SER A 70 17.33 -0.96 -1.67
N ALA A 71 17.74 -1.65 -0.60
CA ALA A 71 17.35 -1.32 0.77
C ALA A 71 17.75 0.12 1.17
N GLY A 72 18.83 0.66 0.61
CA GLY A 72 19.28 2.03 0.85
C GLY A 72 18.65 3.09 -0.06
N SER A 73 17.84 2.69 -1.04
CA SER A 73 17.25 3.62 -2.01
C SER A 73 16.27 4.58 -1.34
N GLN A 74 16.36 5.85 -1.69
CA GLN A 74 15.36 6.86 -1.30
C GLN A 74 14.10 6.77 -2.18
N HIS A 75 14.19 6.16 -3.36
CA HIS A 75 13.09 6.02 -4.31
C HIS A 75 12.42 4.67 -4.13
N VAL A 76 11.11 4.70 -3.91
CA VAL A 76 10.28 3.52 -3.68
C VAL A 76 9.06 3.62 -4.57
N PHE A 77 8.78 2.56 -5.30
CA PHE A 77 7.63 2.43 -6.19
C PHE A 77 6.66 1.43 -5.61
N GLY A 78 5.39 1.49 -5.98
CA GLY A 78 4.44 0.52 -5.46
C GLY A 78 3.14 0.51 -6.22
N ALA A 79 2.24 -0.33 -5.72
CA ALA A 79 0.84 -0.23 -6.04
C ALA A 79 0.01 -0.50 -4.79
N GLN A 80 -1.18 0.07 -4.76
CA GLN A 80 -2.10 -0.11 -3.65
C GLN A 80 -3.55 -0.15 -4.11
N TYR A 81 -4.34 -0.80 -3.28
CA TYR A 81 -5.78 -0.66 -3.22
C TYR A 81 -6.14 0.06 -1.92
N ALA A 82 -6.96 1.10 -1.98
CA ALA A 82 -7.55 1.72 -0.80
C ALA A 82 -9.07 1.65 -0.87
N SER A 83 -9.70 1.26 0.24
CA SER A 83 -11.15 1.24 0.42
C SER A 83 -11.58 2.49 1.16
N GLY A 84 -12.54 3.22 0.59
CA GLY A 84 -13.07 4.43 1.18
C GLY A 84 -12.01 5.54 1.27
N SER A 85 -12.36 6.72 0.80
CA SER A 85 -11.68 7.92 1.25
C SER A 85 -12.69 9.02 1.33
N ASP A 86 -12.91 9.52 2.55
CA ASP A 86 -13.72 10.71 2.79
C ASP A 86 -13.07 11.94 2.13
N VAL A 87 -11.74 11.96 2.01
CA VAL A 87 -10.99 13.05 1.34
C VAL A 87 -11.24 13.04 -0.17
N PHE A 88 -11.35 11.86 -0.79
CA PHE A 88 -11.54 11.73 -2.24
C PHE A 88 -12.99 11.42 -2.66
N ASP A 89 -13.94 11.37 -1.73
CA ASP A 89 -15.35 10.98 -1.95
C ASP A 89 -15.48 9.71 -2.79
N SER A 90 -14.57 8.75 -2.58
CA SER A 90 -14.42 7.56 -3.43
C SER A 90 -14.67 6.29 -2.64
N LYS A 91 -15.31 5.31 -3.28
CA LYS A 91 -15.52 3.96 -2.73
C LYS A 91 -14.22 3.17 -2.68
N SER A 92 -13.40 3.31 -3.72
CA SER A 92 -12.09 2.69 -3.77
C SER A 92 -11.13 3.36 -4.73
N LEU A 93 -9.85 3.18 -4.46
CA LEU A 93 -8.73 3.67 -5.24
C LEU A 93 -7.85 2.48 -5.65
N LEU A 94 -7.44 2.44 -6.92
CA LEU A 94 -6.35 1.60 -7.41
C LEU A 94 -5.25 2.53 -7.91
N LEU A 95 -4.08 2.47 -7.29
CA LEU A 95 -3.02 3.46 -7.51
C LEU A 95 -1.69 2.77 -7.78
N ALA A 96 -0.94 3.28 -8.77
CA ALA A 96 0.51 3.13 -8.81
C ALA A 96 1.11 4.25 -7.94
N THR A 97 2.07 3.92 -7.09
CA THR A 97 2.61 4.85 -6.10
C THR A 97 4.10 5.09 -6.25
N TYR A 98 4.53 6.25 -5.79
CA TYR A 98 5.92 6.62 -5.63
C TYR A 98 6.10 7.34 -4.30
N ASP A 99 6.99 6.82 -3.47
CA ASP A 99 7.38 7.37 -2.17
C ASP A 99 8.87 7.71 -2.18
N TYR A 100 9.20 8.90 -1.71
CA TYR A 100 10.55 9.34 -1.39
C TYR A 100 10.80 9.19 0.11
N HIS A 101 11.77 8.36 0.46
CA HIS A 101 12.20 8.08 1.83
C HIS A 101 13.51 8.83 2.12
N PHE A 102 13.46 9.85 2.97
CA PHE A 102 14.64 10.68 3.29
C PHE A 102 15.80 9.86 3.86
N SER A 103 15.47 8.83 4.64
CA SER A 103 16.39 7.89 5.29
C SER A 103 16.61 6.58 4.52
N GLY A 104 16.12 6.49 3.28
CA GLY A 104 16.14 5.26 2.49
C GLY A 104 15.03 4.25 2.86
N PHE A 105 14.87 3.23 2.02
CA PHE A 105 13.80 2.24 2.16
C PHE A 105 13.90 1.42 3.45
N SER A 106 15.11 1.11 3.93
CA SER A 106 15.34 0.43 5.22
C SER A 106 15.30 1.38 6.42
N GLY A 107 15.79 2.61 6.28
CA GLY A 107 15.98 3.54 7.41
C GLY A 107 14.71 4.24 7.88
N ARG A 108 14.65 4.57 9.16
CA ARG A 108 13.56 5.29 9.83
C ARG A 108 13.56 6.78 9.50
N GLY A 109 12.39 7.38 9.33
CA GLY A 109 12.28 8.81 9.03
C GLY A 109 11.06 9.19 8.22
N TRP A 110 11.09 10.43 7.75
CA TRP A 110 10.02 11.01 6.93
C TRP A 110 9.93 10.35 5.56
N THR A 111 8.71 10.30 5.04
CA THR A 111 8.36 9.83 3.70
C THR A 111 7.39 10.81 3.06
N LEU A 112 7.63 11.17 1.81
CA LEU A 112 6.70 11.97 1.00
C LEU A 112 6.47 11.26 -0.31
N GLY A 113 5.23 11.21 -0.77
CA GLY A 113 4.92 10.50 -1.99
C GLY A 113 3.54 10.81 -2.53
N GLY A 114 3.11 9.96 -3.44
CA GLY A 114 1.81 10.10 -4.08
C GLY A 114 1.52 8.91 -4.96
N GLY A 115 0.36 8.95 -5.59
CA GLY A 115 -0.05 7.91 -6.51
C GLY A 115 -0.96 8.43 -7.59
N LEU A 116 -0.94 7.75 -8.73
CA LEU A 116 -1.81 7.98 -9.86
C LEU A 116 -2.56 6.69 -10.17
N GLY A 117 -3.85 6.81 -10.49
CA GLY A 117 -4.63 5.65 -10.89
C GLY A 117 -6.11 5.97 -11.01
N THR A 118 -6.96 5.04 -10.60
CA THR A 118 -8.41 5.12 -10.80
C THR A 118 -9.16 5.15 -9.47
N ALA A 119 -10.19 5.97 -9.40
CA ALA A 119 -11.14 6.03 -8.30
C ALA A 119 -12.54 5.63 -8.77
N ASP A 120 -13.20 4.77 -8.00
CA ASP A 120 -14.60 4.41 -8.19
C ASP A 120 -15.48 5.24 -7.24
N TYR A 121 -16.56 5.83 -7.77
CA TYR A 121 -17.47 6.73 -7.04
C TYR A 121 -18.89 6.16 -7.00
N ASP A 122 -19.68 6.51 -5.98
CA ASP A 122 -21.12 6.27 -5.96
C ASP A 122 -21.90 7.41 -6.65
N GLY A 123 -22.82 7.07 -7.56
CA GLY A 123 -23.86 8.02 -8.02
C GLY A 123 -23.86 8.47 -9.49
N GLY A 124 -23.09 7.83 -10.39
CA GLY A 124 -23.26 7.99 -11.83
C GLY A 124 -24.51 7.25 -12.35
N ARG A 125 -25.12 7.70 -13.46
CA ARG A 125 -26.24 7.00 -14.16
C ARG A 125 -25.90 5.57 -14.63
N ARG A 126 -24.65 5.14 -14.41
CA ARG A 126 -24.13 3.78 -14.53
C ARG A 126 -23.25 3.52 -13.31
N ASP A 127 -23.46 2.40 -12.62
CA ASP A 127 -22.41 1.78 -11.82
C ASP A 127 -21.13 1.66 -12.68
N GLY A 128 -19.99 2.17 -12.20
CA GLY A 128 -18.68 1.93 -12.82
C GLY A 128 -18.00 3.09 -13.58
N ASP A 129 -18.34 4.36 -13.31
CA ASP A 129 -17.55 5.50 -13.83
C ASP A 129 -16.23 5.66 -13.04
N SER A 130 -15.22 4.86 -13.38
CA SER A 130 -13.86 5.01 -12.85
C SER A 130 -13.21 6.28 -13.41
N ARG A 131 -12.70 7.17 -12.54
CA ARG A 131 -12.00 8.40 -12.95
C ARG A 131 -10.53 8.37 -12.58
N THR A 132 -9.69 9.00 -13.41
CA THR A 132 -8.29 9.20 -13.07
C THR A 132 -8.17 10.10 -11.84
N VAL A 133 -7.36 9.69 -10.87
CA VAL A 133 -7.12 10.40 -9.61
C VAL A 133 -5.62 10.50 -9.34
N ALA A 134 -5.23 11.57 -8.66
CA ALA A 134 -3.90 11.76 -8.10
C ALA A 134 -4.02 11.95 -6.59
N VAL A 135 -3.16 11.28 -5.83
CA VAL A 135 -3.12 11.40 -4.37
C VAL A 135 -1.74 11.82 -3.89
N PHE A 136 -1.72 12.45 -2.71
CA PHE A 136 -0.51 12.79 -1.99
C PHE A 136 -0.46 12.01 -0.68
N ASN A 137 0.73 11.56 -0.31
CA ASN A 137 1.00 10.85 0.92
C ASN A 137 2.17 11.51 1.67
N ALA A 138 2.05 11.66 2.98
CA ALA A 138 3.13 12.12 3.85
C ALA A 138 3.09 11.35 5.16
N GLY A 139 4.24 10.90 5.67
CA GLY A 139 4.27 10.14 6.90
C GLY A 139 5.65 9.98 7.50
N TYR A 140 5.68 9.34 8.66
CA TYR A 140 6.88 9.00 9.40
C TYR A 140 6.92 7.48 9.63
N LYS A 141 8.04 6.86 9.29
CA LYS A 141 8.33 5.43 9.46
C LYS A 141 9.25 5.23 10.66
N PHE A 142 8.80 4.43 11.63
CA PHE A 142 9.46 4.20 12.92
C PHE A 142 10.48 3.07 12.88
#